data_AF-A0A7J2IWT1-F1
#
_entry.id   AF-A0A7J2IWT1-F1
#
_cell.length_a   1.000
_cell.length_b   1.000
_cell.length_c   1.000
_cell.angle_alpha   90.00
_cell.angle_beta   90.00
_cell.angle_gamma   90.00
#
_symmetry.space_group_name_H-M   'P 1'
#
loop_
_entity.id
_entity.type
_entity.pdbx_description
1 polymer ?
#
loop_
_entity_poly.entity_id
_entity_poly.type
_entity_poly.pdbx_seq_one_letter_code
_entity_poly.pdbx_strand_id
1 'polypeptide(L)'
;SVLKAAEGSGVDFLILNTDGWIAGHSAAQYKKAMASIFNPDLILALHRGEELNGVLKALEDYDIRSLEVPDFVKERDRETRRELRAQGYRRYLEGAKVVAIQLDWVDVEGWLPGSGLRLGRERLALIRSVLGRLPAFCDETPGEVRLVFEAPEELPGQEELAELEELLEKPVRPVLKGEEEGLLVALYGKDNRFLGIGVVICVDYHRKAVKVYTPVSSDDVAKICVGRIRVDRNGNEVEGPRAPQEEGQASLEPGQ
;
A
#
# COMPACT_ATOMS: atom_id res chain seq x y z
N SER A 1 0.78 -12.95 -14.50
CA SER A 1 0.24 -11.65 -14.93
C SER A 1 -1.22 -11.82 -15.31
N VAL A 2 -2.00 -10.73 -15.35
CA VAL A 2 -3.42 -10.77 -15.77
C VAL A 2 -3.58 -11.38 -17.17
N LEU A 3 -2.66 -11.08 -18.09
CA LEU A 3 -2.63 -11.68 -19.43
C LEU A 3 -2.50 -13.21 -19.39
N LYS A 4 -1.52 -13.76 -18.66
CA LYS A 4 -1.35 -15.21 -18.52
C LYS A 4 -2.58 -15.88 -17.90
N ALA A 5 -3.23 -15.22 -16.95
CA ALA A 5 -4.45 -15.75 -16.33
C ALA A 5 -5.63 -15.74 -17.30
N ALA A 6 -5.76 -14.70 -18.13
CA ALA A 6 -6.78 -14.60 -19.18
C ALA A 6 -6.57 -15.66 -20.27
N GLU A 7 -5.34 -15.81 -20.78
CA GLU A 7 -4.95 -16.85 -21.74
C GLU A 7 -5.26 -18.26 -21.23
N GLY A 8 -4.85 -18.56 -19.99
CA GLY A 8 -5.11 -19.86 -19.37
C GLY A 8 -6.59 -20.15 -19.12
N SER A 9 -7.43 -19.12 -19.07
CA SER A 9 -8.89 -19.24 -18.88
C SER A 9 -9.66 -19.32 -20.20
N GLY A 10 -9.00 -19.14 -21.35
CA GLY A 10 -9.62 -19.22 -22.67
C GLY A 10 -10.71 -18.17 -22.90
N VAL A 11 -10.54 -16.96 -22.38
CA VAL A 11 -11.53 -15.88 -22.55
C VAL A 11 -11.53 -15.35 -23.99
N ASP A 12 -12.72 -15.07 -24.52
CA ASP A 12 -12.87 -14.48 -25.87
C ASP A 12 -12.48 -13.00 -25.91
N PHE A 13 -12.68 -12.27 -24.80
CA PHE A 13 -12.41 -10.85 -24.67
C PHE A 13 -11.91 -10.50 -23.27
N LEU A 14 -10.94 -9.57 -23.18
CA LEU A 14 -10.45 -9.01 -21.92
C LEU A 14 -10.81 -7.52 -21.86
N ILE A 15 -11.65 -7.14 -20.89
CA ILE A 15 -11.99 -5.73 -20.63
C ILE A 15 -11.16 -5.23 -19.46
N LEU A 16 -10.35 -4.19 -19.71
CA LEU A 16 -9.54 -3.54 -18.69
C LEU A 16 -10.16 -2.19 -18.31
N ASN A 17 -10.63 -2.09 -17.06
CA ASN A 17 -11.09 -0.82 -16.51
C ASN A 17 -9.93 -0.07 -15.85
N THR A 18 -9.78 1.21 -16.17
CA THR A 18 -8.72 2.06 -15.61
C THR A 18 -9.24 2.96 -14.50
N ASP A 19 -8.34 3.53 -13.70
CA ASP A 19 -8.67 4.66 -12.83
C ASP A 19 -9.02 5.93 -13.65
N GLY A 20 -9.60 6.93 -12.99
CA GLY A 20 -9.99 8.21 -13.58
C GLY A 20 -8.92 9.30 -13.53
N TRP A 21 -7.65 8.97 -13.26
CA TRP A 21 -6.59 9.98 -13.23
C TRP A 21 -6.18 10.38 -14.66
N ILE A 22 -6.58 11.59 -15.05
CA ILE A 22 -6.37 12.16 -16.39
C ILE A 22 -5.63 13.50 -16.36
N ALA A 23 -5.43 14.07 -15.18
CA ALA A 23 -4.87 15.40 -14.99
C ALA A 23 -3.33 15.38 -15.03
N GLY A 24 -2.77 16.20 -15.92
CA GLY A 24 -1.33 16.46 -16.02
C GLY A 24 -0.58 15.44 -16.88
N HIS A 25 0.70 15.76 -17.15
CA HIS A 25 1.56 14.95 -18.03
C HIS A 25 1.79 13.53 -17.49
N SER A 26 1.95 13.38 -16.18
CA SER A 26 2.17 12.09 -15.52
C SER A 26 1.00 11.13 -15.72
N ALA A 27 -0.24 11.63 -15.69
CA ALA A 27 -1.42 10.81 -15.94
C ALA A 27 -1.40 10.23 -17.37
N ALA A 28 -1.10 11.07 -18.38
CA ALA A 28 -1.01 10.63 -19.76
C ALA A 28 0.11 9.60 -19.98
N GLN A 29 1.30 9.82 -19.40
CA GLN A 29 2.40 8.85 -19.46
C GLN A 29 2.03 7.53 -18.78
N TYR A 30 1.36 7.57 -17.64
CA TYR A 30 0.90 6.38 -16.92
C TYR A 30 -0.09 5.57 -17.77
N LYS A 31 -1.06 6.20 -18.43
CA LYS A 31 -1.98 5.51 -19.35
C LYS A 31 -1.24 4.93 -20.56
N LYS A 32 -0.27 5.66 -21.13
CA LYS A 32 0.58 5.13 -22.22
C LYS A 32 1.36 3.90 -21.79
N ALA A 33 1.99 3.93 -20.60
CA ALA A 33 2.71 2.78 -20.07
C ALA A 33 1.79 1.57 -19.86
N MET A 34 0.57 1.79 -19.33
CA MET A 34 -0.44 0.74 -19.20
C MET A 34 -0.82 0.15 -20.56
N ALA A 35 -1.12 1.00 -21.55
CA ALA A 35 -1.44 0.55 -22.91
C ALA A 35 -0.28 -0.27 -23.52
N SER A 36 0.97 0.15 -23.33
CA SER A 36 2.14 -0.60 -23.83
C SER A 36 2.33 -1.97 -23.18
N ILE A 37 1.93 -2.13 -21.91
CA ILE A 37 2.03 -3.42 -21.21
C ILE A 37 0.94 -4.38 -21.68
N PHE A 38 -0.28 -3.88 -21.86
CA PHE A 38 -1.44 -4.71 -22.20
C PHE A 38 -1.66 -4.88 -23.70
N ASN A 39 -1.09 -3.99 -24.52
CA ASN A 39 -1.24 -3.94 -25.97
C ASN A 39 -2.69 -4.14 -26.43
N PRO A 40 -3.63 -3.25 -26.02
CA PRO A 40 -5.04 -3.44 -26.29
C PRO A 40 -5.35 -3.29 -27.79
N ASP A 41 -6.25 -4.15 -28.30
CA ASP A 41 -6.76 -4.03 -29.67
C ASP A 41 -7.66 -2.81 -29.87
N LEU A 42 -8.30 -2.33 -28.79
CA LEU A 42 -9.20 -1.19 -28.81
C LEU A 42 -9.21 -0.49 -27.44
N ILE A 43 -9.17 0.84 -27.46
CA ILE A 43 -9.35 1.71 -26.29
C ILE A 43 -10.68 2.44 -26.42
N LEU A 44 -11.54 2.33 -25.41
CA LEU A 44 -12.77 3.11 -25.31
C LEU A 44 -12.53 4.33 -24.42
N ALA A 45 -12.56 5.52 -25.00
CA ALA A 45 -12.33 6.78 -24.31
C ALA A 45 -13.67 7.42 -23.90
N LEU A 46 -14.03 7.29 -22.62
CA LEU A 46 -15.23 7.89 -22.05
C LEU A 46 -14.90 9.33 -21.59
N HIS A 47 -15.48 10.35 -22.24
CA HIS A 47 -15.15 11.75 -21.94
C HIS A 47 -16.36 12.67 -21.79
N ARG A 48 -16.13 13.81 -21.15
CA ARG A 48 -16.95 15.03 -21.20
C ARG A 48 -16.13 16.18 -21.78
N GLY A 49 -16.60 16.76 -22.88
CA GLY A 49 -15.87 17.84 -23.56
C GLY A 49 -14.44 17.43 -23.90
N GLU A 50 -13.47 18.26 -23.51
CA GLU A 50 -12.06 18.16 -23.90
C GLU A 50 -11.12 17.59 -22.81
N GLU A 51 -11.66 17.06 -21.71
CA GLU A 51 -10.88 16.65 -20.53
C GLU A 51 -9.83 15.57 -20.81
N LEU A 52 -10.04 14.73 -21.83
CA LEU A 52 -9.14 13.64 -22.21
C LEU A 52 -8.08 14.01 -23.25
N ASN A 53 -8.09 15.23 -23.81
CA ASN A 53 -7.24 15.59 -24.95
C ASN A 53 -5.74 15.27 -24.72
N GLY A 54 -5.24 15.55 -23.52
CA GLY A 54 -3.85 15.26 -23.16
C GLY A 54 -3.52 13.76 -23.12
N VAL A 55 -4.46 12.93 -22.64
CA VAL A 55 -4.30 11.47 -22.58
C VAL A 55 -4.44 10.85 -23.97
N LEU A 56 -5.43 11.29 -24.75
CA LEU A 56 -5.66 10.81 -26.12
C LEU A 56 -4.47 11.05 -27.02
N LYS A 57 -3.84 12.23 -26.92
CA LYS A 57 -2.61 12.54 -27.65
C LYS A 57 -1.46 11.58 -27.31
N ALA A 58 -1.32 11.17 -26.04
CA ALA A 58 -0.28 10.22 -25.67
C ALA A 58 -0.53 8.80 -26.21
N LEU A 59 -1.80 8.47 -26.47
CA LEU A 59 -2.26 7.16 -26.94
C LEU A 59 -2.57 7.12 -28.44
N GLU A 60 -2.15 8.12 -29.22
CA GLU A 60 -2.47 8.25 -30.65
C GLU A 60 -2.05 7.04 -31.52
N ASP A 61 -1.10 6.24 -31.02
CA ASP A 61 -0.60 5.03 -31.66
C ASP A 61 -1.59 3.82 -31.57
N TYR A 62 -2.67 3.93 -30.79
CA TYR A 62 -3.65 2.86 -30.55
C TYR A 62 -4.99 3.13 -31.25
N ASP A 63 -5.78 2.08 -31.51
CA ASP A 63 -7.16 2.25 -31.97
C ASP A 63 -8.03 2.77 -30.81
N ILE A 64 -8.54 4.00 -30.96
CA ILE A 64 -9.33 4.67 -29.94
C ILE A 64 -10.73 4.99 -30.49
N ARG A 65 -11.75 4.59 -29.73
CA ARG A 65 -13.13 5.06 -29.93
C ARG A 65 -13.56 5.95 -28.78
N SER A 66 -13.83 7.21 -29.10
CA SER A 66 -14.39 8.18 -28.16
C SER A 66 -15.89 7.99 -27.98
N LEU A 67 -16.34 8.04 -26.73
CA LEU A 67 -17.74 7.94 -26.34
C LEU A 67 -18.04 9.07 -25.35
N GLU A 68 -19.03 9.89 -25.69
CA GLU A 68 -19.51 10.95 -24.81
C GLU A 68 -20.31 10.34 -23.65
N VAL A 69 -19.96 10.71 -22.42
CA VAL A 69 -20.65 10.20 -21.23
C VAL A 69 -21.98 10.94 -21.07
N PRO A 70 -23.13 10.23 -20.93
CA PRO A 70 -24.42 10.89 -20.79
C PRO A 70 -24.49 11.82 -19.57
N ASP A 71 -25.15 12.98 -19.73
CA ASP A 71 -25.26 14.01 -18.68
C ASP A 71 -25.90 13.52 -17.38
N PHE A 72 -26.82 12.54 -17.46
CA PHE A 72 -27.50 11.98 -16.29
C PHE A 72 -26.59 11.09 -15.43
N VAL A 73 -25.44 10.64 -15.94
CA VAL A 73 -24.46 9.90 -15.16
C VAL A 73 -23.79 10.92 -14.24
N LYS A 74 -24.19 11.02 -12.98
CA LYS A 74 -23.53 11.92 -12.05
C LYS A 74 -22.19 11.35 -11.60
N GLU A 75 -21.17 12.20 -11.59
CA GLU A 75 -19.93 11.84 -10.92
C GLU A 75 -20.22 11.64 -9.43
N ARG A 76 -19.74 10.52 -8.88
CA ARG A 76 -19.87 10.27 -7.44
C ARG A 76 -18.85 11.13 -6.72
N ASP A 77 -19.30 11.90 -5.74
CA ASP A 77 -18.40 12.65 -4.89
C ASP A 77 -17.49 11.72 -4.06
N ARG A 78 -16.50 12.32 -3.41
CA ARG A 78 -15.50 11.60 -2.62
C ARG A 78 -16.12 10.82 -1.46
N GLU A 79 -17.17 11.38 -0.85
CA GLU A 79 -17.87 10.78 0.29
C GLU A 79 -18.65 9.54 -0.14
N THR A 80 -19.46 9.64 -1.20
CA THR A 80 -20.16 8.51 -1.82
C THR A 80 -19.18 7.40 -2.22
N ARG A 81 -18.03 7.75 -2.80
CA ARG A 81 -16.97 6.78 -3.12
C ARG A 81 -16.41 6.08 -1.86
N ARG A 82 -16.22 6.82 -0.76
CA ARG A 82 -15.78 6.27 0.53
C ARG A 82 -16.81 5.32 1.12
N GLU A 83 -18.09 5.68 1.09
CA GLU A 83 -19.18 4.83 1.57
C GLU A 83 -19.29 3.53 0.79
N LEU A 84 -19.19 3.58 -0.54
CA LEU A 84 -19.20 2.39 -1.38
C LEU A 84 -17.99 1.47 -1.11
N ARG A 85 -16.81 2.04 -0.89
CA ARG A 85 -15.63 1.27 -0.45
C ARG A 85 -15.88 0.63 0.90
N ALA A 86 -16.45 1.37 1.85
CA ALA A 86 -16.76 0.84 3.17
C ALA A 86 -17.74 -0.33 3.13
N GLN A 87 -18.80 -0.23 2.32
CA GLN A 87 -19.72 -1.33 2.06
C GLN A 87 -19.01 -2.53 1.43
N GLY A 88 -18.09 -2.28 0.49
CA GLY A 88 -17.23 -3.29 -0.12
C GLY A 88 -16.38 -4.04 0.90
N TYR A 89 -15.66 -3.32 1.77
CA TYR A 89 -14.85 -3.91 2.82
C TYR A 89 -15.69 -4.72 3.80
N ARG A 90 -16.84 -4.18 4.24
CA ARG A 90 -17.75 -4.87 5.18
C ARG A 90 -18.23 -6.19 4.62
N ARG A 91 -18.68 -6.20 3.37
CA ARG A 91 -19.11 -7.43 2.68
C ARG A 91 -17.95 -8.42 2.52
N TYR A 92 -16.75 -7.94 2.21
CA TYR A 92 -15.59 -8.81 2.01
C TYR A 92 -15.11 -9.44 3.33
N LEU A 93 -15.08 -8.66 4.41
CA LEU A 93 -14.60 -9.07 5.73
C LEU A 93 -15.69 -9.73 6.59
N GLU A 94 -16.84 -10.02 6.01
CA GLU A 94 -17.90 -10.77 6.69
C GLU A 94 -17.41 -12.18 7.05
N GLY A 95 -17.55 -12.57 8.32
CA GLY A 95 -17.08 -13.87 8.81
C GLY A 95 -15.56 -14.01 8.94
N ALA A 96 -14.79 -12.94 8.71
CA ALA A 96 -13.35 -12.93 8.90
C ALA A 96 -12.94 -13.24 10.35
N LYS A 97 -11.70 -13.71 10.52
CA LYS A 97 -11.12 -14.04 11.82
C LYS A 97 -9.75 -13.41 11.95
N VAL A 98 -9.28 -13.30 13.19
CA VAL A 98 -7.90 -12.89 13.44
C VAL A 98 -6.99 -14.10 13.25
N VAL A 99 -6.11 -14.04 12.26
CA VAL A 99 -5.06 -15.03 12.01
C VAL A 99 -3.69 -14.40 12.29
N ALA A 100 -2.71 -15.21 12.65
CA ALA A 100 -1.34 -14.76 12.87
C ALA A 100 -0.46 -15.25 11.71
N ILE A 101 0.29 -14.35 11.09
CA ILE A 101 1.19 -14.64 9.98
C ILE A 101 2.63 -14.34 10.44
N GLN A 102 3.53 -15.30 10.29
CA GLN A 102 4.95 -15.13 10.62
C GLN A 102 5.63 -14.26 9.57
N LEU A 103 6.16 -13.11 10.00
CA LEU A 103 6.78 -12.14 9.10
C LEU A 103 8.09 -12.66 8.49
N ASP A 104 8.78 -13.57 9.18
CA ASP A 104 10.01 -14.18 8.66
C ASP A 104 9.74 -15.19 7.52
N TRP A 105 8.48 -15.56 7.25
CA TRP A 105 8.10 -16.59 6.26
C TRP A 105 7.40 -16.04 5.02
N VAL A 106 7.12 -14.73 5.00
CA VAL A 106 6.37 -14.09 3.92
C VAL A 106 7.11 -12.85 3.44
N ASP A 107 6.99 -12.54 2.16
CA ASP A 107 7.47 -11.26 1.63
C ASP A 107 6.54 -10.14 2.09
N VAL A 108 7.11 -9.00 2.48
CA VAL A 108 6.33 -7.84 2.91
C VAL A 108 6.71 -6.64 2.06
N GLU A 109 5.73 -6.08 1.36
CA GLU A 109 5.84 -4.83 0.61
C GLU A 109 5.11 -3.70 1.32
N GLY A 110 5.72 -2.51 1.31
CA GLY A 110 5.22 -1.34 2.00
C GLY A 110 5.62 -1.26 3.48
N TRP A 111 5.02 -0.30 4.17
CA TRP A 111 5.39 0.02 5.53
C TRP A 111 4.67 -0.86 6.56
N LEU A 112 5.41 -1.82 7.14
CA LEU A 112 4.98 -2.61 8.30
C LEU A 112 6.19 -2.83 9.23
N PRO A 113 6.24 -2.16 10.40
CA PRO A 113 7.26 -2.41 11.40
C PRO A 113 7.29 -3.89 11.81
N GLY A 114 8.47 -4.48 11.95
CA GLY A 114 8.64 -5.91 12.25
C GLY A 114 9.00 -6.78 11.06
N SER A 115 8.82 -6.28 9.82
CA SER A 115 9.14 -7.03 8.59
C SER A 115 10.60 -6.94 8.15
N GLY A 116 11.38 -6.04 8.73
CA GLY A 116 12.79 -5.86 8.38
C GLY A 116 13.72 -6.94 8.97
N LEU A 117 15.00 -6.79 8.65
CA LEU A 117 16.08 -7.60 9.21
C LEU A 117 16.36 -7.20 10.65
N ARG A 118 16.73 -8.18 11.49
CA ARG A 118 17.16 -7.89 12.87
C ARG A 118 18.51 -7.17 12.84
N LEU A 119 18.67 -6.17 13.70
CA LEU A 119 19.94 -5.48 13.86
C LEU A 119 20.99 -6.38 14.53
N GLY A 120 22.23 -6.26 14.09
CA GLY A 120 23.39 -6.90 14.71
C GLY A 120 23.78 -6.27 16.05
N ARG A 121 24.64 -6.97 16.82
CA ARG A 121 25.07 -6.53 18.16
C ARG A 121 25.73 -5.17 18.18
N GLU A 122 26.54 -4.85 17.18
CA GLU A 122 27.24 -3.56 17.07
C GLU A 122 26.24 -2.41 16.91
N ARG A 123 25.28 -2.54 15.98
CA ARG A 123 24.22 -1.54 15.77
C ARG A 123 23.36 -1.36 17.02
N LEU A 124 23.02 -2.44 17.71
CA LEU A 124 22.30 -2.37 19.01
C LEU A 124 23.11 -1.67 20.10
N ALA A 125 24.44 -1.79 20.10
CA ALA A 125 25.30 -1.08 21.04
C ALA A 125 25.33 0.43 20.77
N LEU A 126 25.35 0.85 19.50
CA LEU A 126 25.24 2.26 19.10
C LEU A 126 23.89 2.85 19.52
N ILE A 127 22.79 2.14 19.28
CA ILE A 127 21.47 2.59 19.73
C ILE A 127 21.44 2.80 21.25
N ARG A 128 22.02 1.86 22.00
CA ARG A 128 22.09 1.95 23.45
C ARG A 128 22.98 3.10 23.94
N SER A 129 24.06 3.43 23.23
CA SER A 129 24.97 4.51 23.66
C SER A 129 24.31 5.88 23.55
N VAL A 130 23.47 6.09 22.52
CA VAL A 130 22.73 7.36 22.36
C VAL A 130 21.52 7.40 23.30
N LEU A 131 20.65 6.39 23.24
CA LEU A 131 19.37 6.42 23.96
C LEU A 131 19.48 6.07 25.46
N GLY A 132 20.65 5.56 25.90
CA GLY A 132 20.83 4.98 27.24
C GLY A 132 20.06 3.69 27.50
N ARG A 133 19.28 3.20 26.52
CA ARG A 133 18.43 2.01 26.60
C ARG A 133 18.21 1.40 25.22
N LEU A 134 17.53 0.25 25.18
CA LEU A 134 17.08 -0.34 23.93
C LEU A 134 15.58 -0.07 23.71
N PRO A 135 15.15 0.17 22.45
CA PRO A 135 13.74 0.13 22.08
C PRO A 135 13.14 -1.26 22.33
N ALA A 136 11.81 -1.34 22.37
CA ALA A 136 11.08 -2.60 22.52
C ALA A 136 11.37 -3.57 21.37
N PHE A 137 11.60 -3.03 20.16
CA PHE A 137 12.04 -3.80 19.01
C PHE A 137 12.78 -2.90 18.02
N CYS A 138 13.67 -3.49 17.22
CA CYS A 138 14.32 -2.80 16.12
C CYS A 138 14.39 -3.72 14.89
N ASP A 139 14.12 -3.15 13.73
CA ASP A 139 14.44 -3.79 12.45
C ASP A 139 15.05 -2.79 11.46
N GLU A 140 15.59 -3.34 10.39
CA GLU A 140 16.23 -2.59 9.34
C GLU A 140 15.73 -3.05 7.98
N THR A 141 15.37 -2.07 7.15
CA THR A 141 15.09 -2.24 5.72
C THR A 141 16.20 -1.58 4.90
N PRO A 142 16.29 -1.76 3.58
CA PRO A 142 17.27 -1.04 2.77
C PRO A 142 17.18 0.49 2.90
N GLY A 143 16.02 1.06 3.18
CA GLY A 143 15.80 2.51 3.26
C GLY A 143 15.91 3.14 4.65
N GLU A 144 15.57 2.41 5.72
CA GLU A 144 15.50 2.98 7.08
C GLU A 144 15.77 1.92 8.18
N VAL A 145 16.23 2.39 9.33
CA VAL A 145 16.21 1.65 10.61
C VAL A 145 14.96 2.06 11.37
N ARG A 146 14.16 1.11 11.85
CA ARG A 146 12.97 1.41 12.66
C ARG A 146 13.20 1.02 14.11
N LEU A 147 12.87 1.92 15.01
CA LEU A 147 12.97 1.74 16.45
C LEU A 147 11.56 1.79 17.05
N VAL A 148 11.07 0.66 17.54
CA VAL A 148 9.71 0.52 18.06
C VAL A 148 9.71 0.73 19.58
N PHE A 149 8.83 1.61 20.04
CA PHE A 149 8.64 1.97 21.45
C PHE A 149 7.22 1.66 21.90
N GLU A 150 7.04 1.35 23.20
CA GLU A 150 5.71 1.01 23.73
C GLU A 150 4.89 2.24 24.14
N ALA A 151 5.55 3.33 24.50
CA ALA A 151 4.92 4.54 25.01
C ALA A 151 5.46 5.82 24.34
N PRO A 152 4.63 6.86 24.14
CA PRO A 152 5.07 8.11 23.50
C PRO A 152 6.21 8.84 24.21
N GLU A 153 6.23 8.80 25.55
CA GLU A 153 7.29 9.38 26.39
C GLU A 153 8.66 8.71 26.20
N GLU A 154 8.68 7.53 25.57
CA GLU A 154 9.89 6.84 25.18
C GLU A 154 10.36 7.21 23.76
N LEU A 155 9.67 8.09 23.03
CA LEU A 155 10.15 8.46 21.70
C LEU A 155 11.40 9.34 21.83
N PRO A 156 12.46 9.06 21.07
CA PRO A 156 13.68 9.86 21.08
C PRO A 156 13.42 11.29 20.59
N GLY A 157 14.17 12.23 21.14
CA GLY A 157 14.19 13.61 20.69
C GLY A 157 14.87 13.77 19.32
N GLN A 158 14.75 14.97 18.73
CA GLN A 158 15.35 15.26 17.41
C GLN A 158 16.90 15.16 17.43
N GLU A 159 17.53 15.56 18.53
CA GLU A 159 19.00 15.48 18.68
C GLU A 159 19.47 14.02 18.71
N GLU A 160 18.80 13.17 19.50
CA GLU A 160 19.10 11.73 19.56
C GLU A 160 18.86 11.03 18.21
N LEU A 161 17.79 11.40 17.50
CA LEU A 161 17.51 10.87 16.17
C LEU A 161 18.60 11.25 15.17
N ALA A 162 19.03 12.51 15.13
CA ALA A 162 20.08 12.97 14.23
C ALA A 162 21.42 12.27 14.52
N GLU A 163 21.79 12.10 15.80
CA GLU A 163 22.99 11.36 16.19
C GLU A 163 22.90 9.88 15.78
N LEU A 164 21.74 9.24 15.95
CA LEU A 164 21.53 7.86 15.50
C LEU A 164 21.61 7.72 13.98
N GLU A 165 21.06 8.66 13.22
CA GLU A 165 21.12 8.65 11.75
C GLU A 165 22.56 8.75 11.24
N GLU A 166 23.37 9.60 11.88
CA GLU A 166 24.80 9.73 11.59
C GLU A 166 25.55 8.43 11.93
N LEU A 167 25.36 7.88 13.13
CA LEU A 167 26.06 6.67 13.59
C LEU A 167 25.64 5.40 12.84
N LEU A 168 24.38 5.30 12.42
CA LEU A 168 23.84 4.13 11.73
C LEU A 168 23.95 4.23 10.20
N GLU A 169 24.39 5.40 9.71
CA GLU A 169 24.52 5.78 8.29
C GLU A 169 23.23 5.56 7.51
N LYS A 170 22.08 5.85 8.13
CA LYS A 170 20.76 5.56 7.58
C LYS A 170 19.65 6.35 8.29
N PRO A 171 18.56 6.73 7.60
CA PRO A 171 17.39 7.30 8.26
C PRO A 171 16.88 6.43 9.41
N VAL A 172 16.55 7.07 10.53
CA VAL A 172 16.09 6.40 11.76
C VAL A 172 14.67 6.82 12.03
N ARG A 173 13.78 5.83 12.04
CA ARG A 173 12.37 6.04 12.24
C ARG A 173 11.95 5.58 13.64
N PRO A 174 11.53 6.49 14.54
CA PRO A 174 10.83 6.08 15.74
C PRO A 174 9.41 5.64 15.36
N VAL A 175 8.96 4.54 15.96
CA VAL A 175 7.63 3.95 15.72
C VAL A 175 6.99 3.69 17.07
N LEU A 176 5.78 4.23 17.28
CA LEU A 176 4.97 3.83 18.42
C LEU A 176 4.23 2.52 18.11
N LYS A 177 4.32 1.55 19.00
CA LYS A 177 3.57 0.29 18.92
C LYS A 177 2.07 0.57 18.77
N GLY A 178 1.45 -0.03 17.76
CA GLY A 178 0.05 0.19 17.42
C GLY A 178 -0.17 1.19 16.29
N GLU A 179 0.87 1.92 15.84
CA GLU A 179 0.76 2.73 14.64
C GLU A 179 0.42 1.90 13.40
N GLU A 180 0.68 0.59 13.39
CA GLU A 180 0.29 -0.30 12.29
C GLU A 180 -1.21 -0.66 12.27
N GLU A 181 -1.96 -0.38 13.35
CA GLU A 181 -3.33 -0.86 13.53
C GLU A 181 -4.30 -0.28 12.50
N GLY A 182 -5.11 -1.15 11.90
CA GLY A 182 -6.11 -0.78 10.92
C GLY A 182 -5.59 -0.70 9.49
N LEU A 183 -4.29 -0.86 9.23
CA LEU A 183 -3.76 -0.86 7.86
C LEU A 183 -4.43 -1.96 7.03
N LEU A 184 -4.97 -1.57 5.86
CA LEU A 184 -5.50 -2.50 4.88
C LEU A 184 -4.34 -3.20 4.17
N VAL A 185 -4.36 -4.52 4.15
CA VAL A 185 -3.37 -5.35 3.49
C VAL A 185 -4.01 -6.18 2.38
N ALA A 186 -3.27 -6.36 1.29
CA ALA A 186 -3.56 -7.40 0.30
C ALA A 186 -2.68 -8.62 0.58
N LEU A 187 -3.29 -9.79 0.59
CA LEU A 187 -2.65 -11.07 0.86
C LEU A 187 -2.53 -11.86 -0.43
N TYR A 188 -1.33 -12.32 -0.71
CA TYR A 188 -0.99 -13.09 -1.89
C TYR A 188 -0.41 -14.43 -1.48
N GLY A 189 -0.75 -15.47 -2.25
CA GLY A 189 -0.12 -16.76 -2.16
C GLY A 189 1.10 -16.84 -3.08
N LYS A 190 1.58 -18.06 -3.29
CA LYS A 190 2.65 -18.34 -4.26
C LYS A 190 2.27 -17.83 -5.66
N ASP A 191 3.28 -17.55 -6.48
CA ASP A 191 3.15 -17.02 -7.85
C ASP A 191 2.39 -15.69 -7.96
N ASN A 192 2.37 -14.89 -6.88
CA ASN A 192 1.61 -13.64 -6.79
C ASN A 192 0.10 -13.81 -7.04
N ARG A 193 -0.47 -14.97 -6.71
CA ARG A 193 -1.93 -15.17 -6.76
C ARG A 193 -2.60 -14.40 -5.63
N PHE A 194 -3.49 -13.48 -5.97
CA PHE A 194 -4.28 -12.75 -4.99
C PHE A 194 -5.21 -13.69 -4.21
N LEU A 195 -5.09 -13.70 -2.89
CA LEU A 195 -5.95 -14.50 -1.99
C LEU A 195 -7.07 -13.66 -1.41
N GLY A 196 -6.77 -12.39 -1.09
CA GLY A 196 -7.75 -11.52 -0.50
C GLY A 196 -7.19 -10.30 0.19
N ILE A 197 -8.04 -9.61 0.94
CA ILE A 197 -7.65 -8.49 1.80
C ILE A 197 -7.78 -8.84 3.28
N GLY A 198 -7.13 -8.05 4.12
CA GLY A 198 -7.24 -8.10 5.56
C GLY A 198 -6.94 -6.77 6.21
N VAL A 199 -7.18 -6.68 7.51
CA VAL A 199 -6.89 -5.50 8.33
C VAL A 199 -5.88 -5.88 9.40
N VAL A 200 -4.77 -5.15 9.49
CA VAL A 200 -3.78 -5.34 10.56
C VAL A 200 -4.41 -5.00 11.90
N ILE A 201 -4.32 -5.92 12.86
CA ILE A 201 -4.78 -5.71 14.23
C ILE A 201 -3.62 -5.26 15.12
N CYS A 202 -2.48 -5.96 15.04
CA CYS A 202 -1.24 -5.58 15.71
C CYS A 202 -0.08 -6.42 15.20
N VAL A 203 1.15 -5.99 15.50
CA VAL A 203 2.36 -6.80 15.35
C VAL A 203 2.86 -7.26 16.72
N ASP A 204 3.05 -8.57 16.86
CA ASP A 204 3.82 -9.16 17.95
C ASP A 204 5.30 -9.12 17.56
N TYR A 205 5.98 -8.05 17.98
CA TYR A 205 7.39 -7.82 17.66
C TYR A 205 8.34 -8.85 18.27
N HIS A 206 7.96 -9.47 19.39
CA HIS A 206 8.75 -10.53 20.00
C HIS A 206 8.73 -11.79 19.13
N ARG A 207 7.52 -12.18 18.69
CA ARG A 207 7.31 -13.34 17.81
C ARG A 207 7.51 -13.06 16.32
N LYS A 208 7.78 -11.81 15.94
CA LYS A 208 7.76 -11.33 14.55
C LYS A 208 6.54 -11.85 13.77
N ALA A 209 5.36 -11.66 14.36
CA ALA A 209 4.12 -12.12 13.78
C ALA A 209 3.12 -10.97 13.67
N VAL A 210 2.53 -10.78 12.49
CA VAL A 210 1.42 -9.83 12.31
C VAL A 210 0.10 -10.55 12.51
N LYS A 211 -0.80 -9.94 13.27
CA LYS A 211 -2.18 -10.39 13.40
C LYS A 211 -3.05 -9.64 12.40
N VAL A 212 -3.74 -10.38 11.54
CA VAL A 212 -4.59 -9.82 10.49
C VAL A 212 -6.01 -10.34 10.64
N TYR A 213 -6.98 -9.45 10.58
CA TYR A 213 -8.39 -9.78 10.46
C TYR A 213 -8.75 -10.00 9.00
N THR A 214 -8.98 -11.24 8.60
CA THR A 214 -9.19 -11.64 7.20
C THR A 214 -9.98 -12.95 7.11
N PRO A 215 -10.73 -13.18 6.01
CA PRO A 215 -11.28 -14.51 5.71
C PRO A 215 -10.24 -15.48 5.12
N VAL A 216 -9.03 -14.99 4.78
CA VAL A 216 -7.96 -15.79 4.18
C VAL A 216 -7.26 -16.67 5.23
N SER A 217 -6.95 -17.91 4.87
CA SER A 217 -6.13 -18.81 5.70
C SER A 217 -4.68 -18.32 5.75
N SER A 218 -4.08 -18.24 6.95
CA SER A 218 -2.68 -17.83 7.11
C SER A 218 -1.69 -18.72 6.38
N ASP A 219 -2.00 -20.02 6.25
CA ASP A 219 -1.08 -21.02 5.71
C ASP A 219 -0.87 -20.88 4.19
N ASP A 220 -1.79 -20.18 3.52
CA ASP A 220 -1.72 -19.94 2.07
C ASP A 220 -0.94 -18.67 1.72
N VAL A 221 -0.69 -17.79 2.70
CA VAL A 221 -0.08 -16.48 2.48
C VAL A 221 1.43 -16.64 2.28
N ALA A 222 1.92 -16.16 1.14
CA ALA A 222 3.35 -16.06 0.84
C ALA A 222 3.84 -14.60 0.80
N LYS A 223 2.94 -13.63 0.62
CA LYS A 223 3.27 -12.21 0.52
C LYS A 223 2.16 -11.31 1.05
N ILE A 224 2.55 -10.23 1.70
CA ILE A 224 1.67 -9.17 2.22
C ILE A 224 2.05 -7.85 1.53
N CYS A 225 1.10 -7.20 0.86
CA CYS A 225 1.25 -5.83 0.38
C CYS A 225 0.46 -4.89 1.30
N VAL A 226 1.17 -3.97 1.94
CA VAL A 226 0.62 -3.07 2.95
C VAL A 226 0.19 -1.77 2.29
N GLY A 227 -1.11 -1.49 2.34
CA GLY A 227 -1.68 -0.27 1.79
C GLY A 227 -1.56 0.92 2.74
N ARG A 228 -2.00 2.09 2.25
CA ARG A 228 -2.05 3.34 3.03
C ARG A 228 -3.42 3.63 3.64
N ILE A 229 -4.45 2.89 3.24
CA ILE A 229 -5.81 3.05 3.75
C ILE A 229 -5.90 2.32 5.08
N ARG A 230 -6.54 2.96 6.07
CA ARG A 230 -6.91 2.29 7.32
C ARG A 230 -8.40 2.00 7.33
N VAL A 231 -8.75 0.81 7.79
CA VAL A 231 -10.11 0.30 7.84
C VAL A 231 -10.36 -0.27 9.23
N ASP A 232 -11.47 0.12 9.86
CA ASP A 232 -11.90 -0.48 11.12
C ASP A 232 -12.55 -1.86 10.91
N ARG A 233 -12.88 -2.57 11.99
CA ARG A 233 -13.52 -3.91 11.89
C ARG A 233 -14.93 -3.86 11.29
N ASN A 234 -15.57 -2.69 11.24
CA ASN A 234 -16.88 -2.49 10.64
C ASN A 234 -16.79 -2.14 9.14
N GLY A 235 -15.58 -2.14 8.58
CA GLY A 235 -15.30 -1.82 7.19
C GLY A 235 -15.26 -0.33 6.90
N ASN A 236 -15.26 0.56 7.89
CA ASN A 236 -15.19 2.00 7.63
C ASN A 236 -13.74 2.45 7.48
N GLU A 237 -13.47 3.32 6.50
CA GLU A 237 -12.17 3.97 6.41
C GLU A 237 -12.00 4.92 7.60
N VAL A 238 -10.87 4.83 8.29
CA VAL A 238 -10.55 5.69 9.45
C VAL A 238 -9.29 6.49 9.16
N GLU A 239 -9.19 7.66 9.79
CA GLU A 239 -7.94 8.40 9.82
C GLU A 239 -7.03 7.80 10.90
N GLY A 240 -5.73 7.83 10.66
CA GLY A 240 -4.72 7.38 11.61
C GLY A 240 -3.37 7.97 11.24
N PRO A 241 -2.30 7.62 11.98
CA PRO A 241 -0.97 8.11 11.66
C PRO A 241 -0.64 7.77 10.21
N ARG A 242 -0.18 8.77 9.44
CA ARG A 242 0.19 8.55 8.03
C ARG A 242 1.35 7.57 8.00
N ALA A 243 1.14 6.43 7.33
CA ALA A 243 2.25 5.62 6.87
C ALA A 243 3.18 6.52 6.03
N PRO A 244 4.50 6.36 6.14
CA PRO A 244 5.44 7.20 5.42
C PRO A 244 5.28 7.10 3.91
N GLN A 245 5.72 8.17 3.26
CA GLN A 245 5.97 8.14 1.82
C GLN A 245 7.28 7.38 1.61
N GLU A 246 7.25 6.32 0.81
CA GLU A 246 8.49 5.86 0.16
C GLU A 246 8.94 6.99 -0.76
N GLU A 247 10.11 7.57 -0.51
CA GLU A 247 10.73 8.51 -1.45
C GLU A 247 10.92 7.78 -2.78
N GLY A 248 10.14 8.19 -3.77
CA GLY A 248 9.97 7.47 -5.04
C GLY A 248 8.69 7.86 -5.79
N GLN A 249 7.73 8.52 -5.13
CA GLN A 249 6.67 9.27 -5.80
C GLN A 249 6.81 10.74 -5.41
N ALA A 250 7.44 11.51 -6.29
CA ALA A 250 7.58 12.95 -6.16
C ALA A 250 6.25 13.59 -5.75
N SER A 251 6.30 14.29 -4.61
CA SER A 251 5.30 15.25 -4.17
C SER A 251 5.06 16.26 -5.29
N LEU A 252 3.96 16.11 -6.02
CA LEU A 252 3.41 17.19 -6.84
C LEU A 252 2.39 17.90 -5.97
N GLU A 253 2.85 18.89 -5.22
CA GLU A 253 1.96 19.90 -4.66
C GLU A 253 1.23 20.62 -5.82
N PRO A 254 -0.07 20.88 -5.72
CA PRO A 254 -0.74 21.78 -6.65
C PRO A 254 -0.28 23.20 -6.35
N GLY A 255 0.60 23.72 -7.20
CA GLY A 255 0.93 25.14 -7.24
C GLY A 255 -0.31 25.98 -7.53
N GLN A 256 -0.35 27.12 -6.85
CA GLN A 256 -1.32 28.22 -7.03
C GLN A 256 -1.40 28.70 -8.48
#